data_AF-A0A4U9WIR7-F1
#
_entry.id   AF-A0A4U9WIR7-F1
#
_cell.length_a   1.000
_cell.length_b   1.000
_cell.length_c   1.000
_cell.angle_alpha   90.00
_cell.angle_beta   90.00
_cell.angle_gamma   90.00
#
_symmetry.space_group_name_H-M   'P 1'
#
loop_
_entity.id
_entity.type
_entity.pdbx_description
1 polymer ?
#
loop_
_entity_poly.entity_id
_entity_poly.type
_entity_poly.pdbx_seq_one_letter_code
_entity_poly.pdbx_strand_id
1 'polypeptide(L)'
;MKLRAHDNLVDLEHACLRSVLQGRQDLEGKYYAAIWWRKQATWCAEQQRVSPFRQSTEEEPHYLWMEDEVDRPRFKFPDSVPGQWKPSDKFREIEVVFAEGIGAWITEDYPTIYQGLADELGMELPEVSQKFGEINLRKNKSDQWHFHPLLGVFGALE
;
A
#
# COMPACT_ATOMS: atom_id res chain seq x y z
N MET A 1 -38.07 -4.95 9.73
CA MET A 1 -37.69 -3.74 8.96
C MET A 1 -37.15 -4.21 7.61
N LYS A 2 -37.68 -3.71 6.49
CA LYS A 2 -37.24 -4.10 5.14
C LYS A 2 -36.18 -3.08 4.70
N LEU A 3 -34.96 -3.56 4.44
CA LEU A 3 -33.85 -2.71 3.99
C LEU A 3 -34.15 -2.15 2.59
N ARG A 4 -33.83 -0.87 2.34
CA ARG A 4 -33.94 -0.18 1.05
C ARG A 4 -32.54 0.09 0.47
N ALA A 5 -31.85 -0.98 0.09
CA ALA A 5 -30.46 -0.92 -0.36
C ALA A 5 -30.19 -0.08 -1.64
N HIS A 6 -31.22 0.33 -2.38
CA HIS A 6 -31.08 1.17 -3.57
C HIS A 6 -31.11 2.68 -3.27
N ASP A 7 -31.74 3.07 -2.16
CA ASP A 7 -31.98 4.49 -1.82
C ASP A 7 -31.16 4.96 -0.63
N ASN A 8 -30.54 4.04 0.12
CA ASN A 8 -29.82 4.35 1.34
C ASN A 8 -28.50 3.57 1.42
N LEU A 9 -27.40 4.30 1.54
CA LEU A 9 -26.05 3.75 1.62
C LEU A 9 -25.88 2.83 2.84
N VAL A 10 -26.46 3.19 3.99
CA VAL A 10 -26.40 2.38 5.21
C VAL A 10 -27.14 1.06 5.03
N ASP A 11 -28.31 1.10 4.37
CA ASP A 11 -29.06 -0.12 4.06
C ASP A 11 -28.33 -1.00 3.05
N LEU A 12 -27.59 -0.41 2.11
CA LEU A 12 -26.72 -1.13 1.17
C LEU A 12 -25.57 -1.83 1.90
N GLU A 13 -24.88 -1.14 2.78
CA GLU A 13 -23.81 -1.71 3.61
C GLU A 13 -24.32 -2.88 4.46
N HIS A 14 -25.46 -2.70 5.15
CA HIS A 14 -26.08 -3.77 5.93
C HIS A 14 -26.51 -4.97 5.06
N ALA A 15 -27.06 -4.72 3.87
CA ALA A 15 -27.42 -5.79 2.95
C ALA A 15 -26.18 -6.55 2.43
N CYS A 16 -25.10 -5.83 2.12
CA CYS A 16 -23.82 -6.40 1.69
C CYS A 16 -23.20 -7.26 2.81
N LEU A 17 -23.07 -6.70 4.02
CA LEU A 17 -22.53 -7.40 5.19
C LEU A 17 -23.31 -8.68 5.50
N ARG A 18 -24.64 -8.62 5.51
CA ARG A 18 -25.48 -9.79 5.74
C ARG A 18 -25.22 -10.88 4.70
N SER A 19 -25.08 -10.48 3.43
CA SER A 19 -24.81 -11.40 2.33
C SER A 19 -23.45 -12.09 2.46
N VAL A 20 -22.39 -11.34 2.77
CA VAL A 20 -21.02 -11.86 2.88
C VAL A 20 -20.83 -12.72 4.12
N LEU A 21 -21.45 -12.34 5.26
CA LEU A 21 -21.26 -13.05 6.52
C LEU A 21 -22.15 -14.29 6.65
N GLN A 22 -23.45 -14.15 6.38
CA GLN A 22 -24.45 -15.18 6.69
C GLN A 22 -24.94 -15.95 5.46
N GLY A 23 -24.61 -15.46 4.25
CA GLY A 23 -25.19 -15.94 3.00
C GLY A 23 -26.60 -15.38 2.77
N ARG A 24 -27.11 -15.56 1.56
CA ARG A 24 -28.53 -15.34 1.24
C ARG A 24 -29.09 -16.52 0.48
N GLN A 25 -30.37 -16.83 0.69
CA GLN A 25 -31.06 -17.94 0.02
C GLN A 25 -31.20 -17.74 -1.50
N ASP A 26 -31.21 -16.49 -1.96
CA ASP A 26 -31.28 -16.11 -3.38
C ASP A 26 -29.92 -16.17 -4.09
N LEU A 27 -28.83 -16.47 -3.37
CA LEU A 27 -27.46 -16.56 -3.90
C LEU A 27 -26.93 -17.99 -3.73
N GLU A 28 -27.66 -18.97 -4.24
CA GLU A 28 -27.22 -20.37 -4.25
C GLU A 28 -25.82 -20.49 -4.90
N GLY A 29 -24.95 -21.25 -4.25
CA GLY A 29 -23.59 -21.52 -4.74
C GLY A 29 -22.53 -20.47 -4.39
N LYS A 30 -22.87 -19.33 -3.75
CA LYS A 30 -21.86 -18.37 -3.27
C LYS A 30 -21.32 -18.75 -1.90
N TYR A 31 -19.98 -18.74 -1.76
CA TYR A 31 -19.32 -18.88 -0.47
C TYR A 31 -19.61 -17.65 0.41
N TYR A 32 -19.78 -17.88 1.71
CA TYR A 32 -19.97 -16.85 2.74
C TYR A 32 -19.21 -17.25 4.00
N ALA A 33 -18.87 -16.26 4.84
CA ALA A 33 -17.97 -16.46 5.96
C ALA A 33 -18.43 -17.58 6.91
N ALA A 34 -19.74 -17.62 7.23
CA ALA A 34 -20.28 -18.58 8.18
C ALA A 34 -20.17 -20.05 7.77
N ILE A 35 -19.81 -20.37 6.51
CA ILE A 35 -19.47 -21.75 6.11
C ILE A 35 -18.29 -22.28 6.94
N TRP A 36 -17.33 -21.41 7.27
CA TRP A 36 -16.11 -21.75 8.00
C TRP A 36 -16.41 -22.51 9.31
N TRP A 37 -17.33 -21.98 10.12
CA TRP A 37 -17.70 -22.58 11.40
C TRP A 37 -18.97 -23.46 11.33
N ARG A 38 -19.90 -23.24 10.38
CA ARG A 38 -21.12 -24.05 10.27
C ARG A 38 -20.91 -25.41 9.59
N LYS A 39 -19.91 -25.52 8.72
CA LYS A 39 -19.62 -26.71 7.92
C LYS A 39 -18.21 -27.29 8.17
N GLN A 40 -17.49 -26.77 9.16
CA GLN A 40 -16.11 -27.14 9.48
C GLN A 40 -15.21 -27.14 8.23
N ALA A 41 -15.30 -26.09 7.40
CA ALA A 41 -14.58 -26.00 6.12
C ALA A 41 -13.06 -25.79 6.26
N THR A 42 -12.50 -26.02 7.45
CA THR A 42 -11.09 -25.83 7.79
C THR A 42 -10.19 -26.98 7.34
N TRP A 43 -10.77 -28.14 6.98
CA TRP A 43 -10.02 -29.32 6.53
C TRP A 43 -9.43 -29.14 5.12
N CYS A 44 -9.92 -28.19 4.33
CA CYS A 44 -9.39 -27.84 3.02
C CYS A 44 -9.24 -26.32 2.88
N ALA A 45 -8.38 -25.90 1.95
CA ALA A 45 -8.14 -24.48 1.68
C ALA A 45 -9.16 -23.87 0.69
N GLU A 46 -10.30 -24.51 0.48
CA GLU A 46 -11.25 -24.15 -0.58
C GLU A 46 -11.90 -22.78 -0.31
N GLN A 47 -12.19 -22.47 0.96
CA GLN A 47 -12.75 -21.18 1.33
C GLN A 47 -11.72 -20.05 1.13
N GLN A 48 -10.44 -20.28 1.46
CA GLN A 48 -9.36 -19.34 1.21
C GLN A 48 -9.11 -19.14 -0.30
N ARG A 49 -9.28 -20.19 -1.11
CA ARG A 49 -9.15 -20.12 -2.57
C ARG A 49 -10.25 -19.26 -3.21
N VAL A 50 -11.49 -19.39 -2.73
CA VAL A 50 -12.66 -18.67 -3.29
C VAL A 50 -12.80 -17.25 -2.73
N SER A 51 -12.45 -17.04 -1.45
CA SER A 51 -12.42 -15.73 -0.81
C SER A 51 -11.01 -15.41 -0.29
N PRO A 52 -10.05 -15.10 -1.18
CA PRO A 52 -8.69 -14.77 -0.77
C PRO A 52 -8.68 -13.47 0.05
N PHE A 53 -7.86 -13.45 1.09
CA PHE A 53 -7.59 -12.24 1.86
C PHE A 53 -6.75 -11.28 1.02
N ARG A 54 -7.20 -10.03 0.88
CA ARG A 54 -6.60 -9.00 0.00
C ARG A 54 -6.42 -9.49 -1.44
N GLN A 55 -7.53 -9.55 -2.18
CA GLN A 55 -7.47 -9.65 -3.64
C GLN A 55 -7.03 -8.29 -4.22
N SER A 56 -5.74 -7.96 -4.10
CA SER A 56 -5.13 -6.77 -4.71
C SER A 56 -4.45 -7.11 -6.03
N THR A 57 -4.27 -6.09 -6.86
CA THR A 57 -3.34 -6.15 -8.00
C THR A 57 -1.93 -6.41 -7.50
N GLU A 58 -1.06 -7.00 -8.32
CA GLU A 58 0.36 -7.21 -7.99
C GLU A 58 0.99 -5.87 -7.53
N GLU A 59 1.70 -5.91 -6.40
CA GLU A 59 2.39 -4.77 -5.79
C GLU A 59 3.90 -5.05 -5.80
N GLU A 60 4.71 -4.00 -5.97
CA GLU A 60 6.17 -4.03 -5.96
C GLU A 60 6.68 -3.10 -4.85
N PRO A 61 7.53 -3.59 -3.94
CA PRO A 61 8.11 -2.77 -2.91
C PRO A 61 9.29 -1.95 -3.46
N HIS A 62 9.32 -0.67 -3.11
CA HIS A 62 10.41 0.24 -3.37
C HIS A 62 10.86 0.89 -2.06
N TYR A 63 12.14 1.19 -1.96
CA TYR A 63 12.76 1.67 -0.73
C TYR A 63 13.46 2.98 -1.00
N LEU A 64 13.08 4.04 -0.27
CA LEU A 64 13.79 5.31 -0.33
C LEU A 64 15.14 5.13 0.37
N TRP A 65 16.21 5.19 -0.43
CA TRP A 65 17.55 4.80 -0.03
C TRP A 65 18.50 5.99 0.11
N MET A 66 19.29 5.97 1.17
CA MET A 66 20.41 6.86 1.43
C MET A 66 21.63 6.03 1.83
N GLU A 67 22.78 6.25 1.18
CA GLU A 67 24.03 5.62 1.59
C GLU A 67 24.77 6.45 2.64
N ASP A 68 24.65 7.79 2.55
CA ASP A 68 25.35 8.76 3.39
C ASP A 68 24.42 9.96 3.67
N GLU A 69 24.76 10.77 4.67
CA GLU A 69 24.06 11.99 5.09
C GLU A 69 23.99 13.04 3.96
N VAL A 70 25.02 13.07 3.11
CA VAL A 70 25.13 14.02 1.99
C VAL A 70 24.42 13.55 0.72
N ASP A 71 23.99 12.28 0.68
CA ASP A 71 23.39 11.71 -0.51
C ASP A 71 21.93 12.14 -0.68
N ARG A 72 21.57 12.37 -1.95
CA ARG A 72 20.16 12.59 -2.28
C ARG A 72 19.40 11.27 -2.19
N PRO A 73 18.25 11.23 -1.50
CA PRO A 73 17.42 10.03 -1.42
C PRO A 73 17.03 9.53 -2.82
N ARG A 74 17.23 8.23 -3.07
CA ARG A 74 16.86 7.59 -4.34
C ARG A 74 16.15 6.27 -4.07
N PHE A 75 15.13 5.96 -4.87
CA PHE A 75 14.44 4.69 -4.72
C PHE A 75 15.28 3.52 -5.23
N LYS A 76 15.32 2.45 -4.44
CA LYS A 76 15.85 1.13 -4.83
C LYS A 76 14.78 0.07 -4.70
N PHE A 77 14.99 -1.08 -5.30
CA PHE A 77 14.14 -2.26 -5.15
C PHE A 77 15.01 -3.52 -5.01
N PRO A 78 14.52 -4.58 -4.36
CA PRO A 78 15.29 -5.80 -4.17
C PRO A 78 15.55 -6.50 -5.52
N ASP A 79 16.79 -6.93 -5.74
CA ASP A 79 17.14 -7.72 -6.92
C ASP A 79 16.70 -9.19 -6.75
N SER A 80 16.72 -9.95 -7.85
CA SER A 80 16.51 -11.40 -7.87
C SER A 80 17.51 -12.16 -6.98
N VAL A 81 18.67 -11.56 -6.71
CA VAL A 81 19.67 -12.11 -5.78
C VAL A 81 19.42 -11.54 -4.38
N PRO A 82 19.18 -12.38 -3.36
CA PRO A 82 18.95 -11.92 -1.99
C PRO A 82 20.08 -11.01 -1.48
N GLY A 83 19.71 -9.86 -0.92
CA GLY A 83 20.65 -8.87 -0.37
C GLY A 83 21.26 -7.92 -1.38
N GLN A 84 20.96 -8.06 -2.68
CA GLN A 84 21.34 -7.10 -3.71
C GLN A 84 20.19 -6.13 -3.97
N TRP A 85 20.53 -4.87 -4.22
CA TRP A 85 19.59 -3.78 -4.41
C TRP A 85 19.87 -3.07 -5.74
N LYS A 86 18.82 -2.80 -6.51
CA LYS A 86 18.91 -2.10 -7.79
C LYS A 86 18.29 -0.71 -7.70
N PRO A 87 18.88 0.31 -8.37
CA PRO A 87 18.25 1.62 -8.49
C PRO A 87 16.93 1.49 -9.26
N SER A 88 15.91 2.20 -8.80
CA SER A 88 14.61 2.25 -9.47
C SER A 88 14.53 3.48 -10.37
N ASP A 89 14.64 3.26 -11.68
CA ASP A 89 14.49 4.32 -12.69
C ASP A 89 13.02 4.72 -12.95
N LYS A 90 12.08 4.14 -12.19
CA LYS A 90 10.64 4.36 -12.33
C LYS A 90 10.17 5.67 -11.69
N PHE A 91 11.03 6.38 -10.95
CA PHE A 91 10.65 7.55 -10.18
C PHE A 91 11.17 8.83 -10.83
N ARG A 92 10.26 9.76 -11.07
CA ARG A 92 10.57 11.12 -11.52
C ARG A 92 10.27 12.10 -10.41
N GLU A 93 11.30 12.75 -9.90
CA GLU A 93 11.14 13.87 -8.99
C GLU A 93 10.45 15.03 -9.72
N ILE A 94 9.48 15.64 -9.06
CA ILE A 94 8.75 16.80 -9.57
C ILE A 94 8.96 18.00 -8.66
N GLU A 95 8.86 19.21 -9.20
CA GLU A 95 8.84 20.43 -8.41
C GLU A 95 7.40 20.91 -8.24
N VAL A 96 7.05 21.36 -7.04
CA VAL A 96 5.73 21.92 -6.73
C VAL A 96 5.87 23.43 -6.55
N VAL A 97 5.08 24.18 -7.30
CA VAL A 97 5.00 25.65 -7.18
C VAL A 97 3.76 26.01 -6.37
N PHE A 98 3.97 26.67 -5.23
CA PHE A 98 2.88 27.18 -4.41
C PHE A 98 2.44 28.57 -4.86
N ALA A 99 1.14 28.85 -4.75
CA ALA A 99 0.61 30.18 -4.96
C ALA A 99 0.94 31.08 -3.75
N GLU A 100 0.83 32.39 -3.93
CA GLU A 100 1.09 33.37 -2.88
C GLU A 100 0.18 33.12 -1.65
N GLY A 101 0.80 33.11 -0.46
CA GLY A 101 0.10 32.84 0.81
C GLY A 101 -0.12 31.36 1.13
N ILE A 102 0.34 30.43 0.27
CA ILE A 102 0.26 28.99 0.51
C ILE A 102 1.65 28.44 0.80
N GLY A 103 1.77 27.59 1.82
CA GLY A 103 2.99 26.89 2.17
C GLY A 103 2.69 25.54 2.81
N ALA A 104 3.67 24.63 2.75
CA ALA A 104 3.61 23.38 3.46
C ALA A 104 3.76 23.62 4.97
N TRP A 105 2.84 23.08 5.77
CA TRP A 105 2.96 23.14 7.23
C TRP A 105 3.99 22.11 7.74
N ILE A 106 3.99 20.91 7.16
CA ILE A 106 4.94 19.86 7.49
C ILE A 106 5.87 19.71 6.30
N THR A 107 7.14 20.00 6.49
CA THR A 107 8.19 19.70 5.52
C THR A 107 9.06 18.61 6.11
N GLU A 108 8.96 17.41 5.55
CA GLU A 108 9.80 16.28 5.95
C GLU A 108 11.13 16.39 5.23
N ASP A 109 12.20 16.59 6.01
CA ASP A 109 13.57 16.44 5.52
C ASP A 109 14.03 15.01 5.78
N TYR A 110 13.88 14.14 4.77
CA TYR A 110 14.21 12.72 4.89
C TYR A 110 15.63 12.47 5.42
N PRO A 111 16.69 13.18 4.97
CA PRO A 111 18.01 13.11 5.58
C PRO A 111 18.01 13.29 7.10
N THR A 112 17.39 14.37 7.61
CA THR A 112 17.33 14.62 9.06
C THR A 112 16.56 13.52 9.79
N ILE A 113 15.46 13.03 9.21
CA ILE A 113 14.66 11.94 9.81
C ILE A 113 15.47 10.64 9.86
N TYR A 114 16.12 10.28 8.76
CA TYR A 114 16.91 9.06 8.65
C TYR A 114 18.12 9.10 9.59
N GLN A 115 18.79 10.25 9.69
CA GLN A 115 19.89 10.41 10.63
C GLN A 115 19.42 10.30 12.09
N GLY A 116 18.29 10.91 12.43
CA GLY A 116 17.70 10.76 13.76
C GLY A 116 17.39 9.31 14.10
N LEU A 117 16.85 8.54 13.15
CA LEU A 117 16.60 7.10 13.32
C LEU A 117 17.89 6.29 13.42
N ALA A 118 18.91 6.61 12.62
CA ALA A 118 20.23 5.98 12.66
C ALA A 118 20.88 6.15 14.05
N ASP A 119 20.87 7.38 14.56
CA ASP A 119 21.45 7.73 15.86
C ASP A 119 20.68 7.08 17.03
N GLU A 120 19.34 7.14 17.02
CA GLU A 120 18.50 6.60 18.08
C GLU A 120 18.62 5.08 18.18
N LEU A 121 18.70 4.40 17.03
CA LEU A 121 18.69 2.94 16.95
C LEU A 121 20.08 2.32 16.80
N GLY A 122 21.12 3.14 16.65
CA GLY A 122 22.50 2.69 16.39
C GLY A 122 22.61 1.89 15.09
N MET A 123 21.96 2.35 14.02
CA MET A 123 21.91 1.69 12.71
C MET A 123 22.57 2.55 11.64
N GLU A 124 23.13 1.91 10.61
CA GLU A 124 23.63 2.64 9.44
C GLU A 124 22.47 3.11 8.53
N LEU A 125 22.65 4.22 7.80
CA LEU A 125 21.61 4.78 6.91
C LEU A 125 21.05 3.78 5.87
N PRO A 126 21.85 2.88 5.27
CA PRO A 126 21.32 1.82 4.42
C PRO A 126 20.38 0.85 5.15
N GLU A 127 20.65 0.55 6.42
CA GLU A 127 19.80 -0.32 7.24
C GLU A 127 18.50 0.37 7.62
N VAL A 128 18.56 1.67 7.93
CA VAL A 128 17.39 2.52 8.16
C VAL A 128 16.53 2.58 6.89
N SER A 129 17.16 2.81 5.74
CA SER A 129 16.51 2.83 4.42
C SER A 129 15.76 1.53 4.14
N GLN A 130 16.41 0.39 4.40
CA GLN A 130 15.82 -0.94 4.19
C GLN A 130 14.64 -1.20 5.15
N LYS A 131 14.73 -0.78 6.41
CA LYS A 131 13.71 -1.11 7.43
C LYS A 131 12.52 -0.15 7.42
N PHE A 132 12.75 1.13 7.13
CA PHE A 132 11.77 2.19 7.32
C PHE A 132 11.42 2.95 6.05
N GLY A 133 12.22 2.82 4.98
CA GLY A 133 12.01 3.52 3.72
C GLY A 133 11.06 2.83 2.75
N GLU A 134 10.37 1.76 3.16
CA GLU A 134 9.54 0.94 2.27
C GLU A 134 8.24 1.66 1.86
N ILE A 135 7.96 1.65 0.56
CA ILE A 135 6.67 1.97 -0.03
C ILE A 135 6.24 0.84 -0.96
N ASN A 136 4.96 0.45 -0.87
CA ASN A 136 4.38 -0.57 -1.75
C ASN A 136 3.55 0.10 -2.83
N LEU A 137 3.94 -0.09 -4.09
CA LEU A 137 3.26 0.50 -5.24
C LEU A 137 2.63 -0.60 -6.08
N ARG A 138 1.45 -0.32 -6.64
CA ARG A 138 0.83 -1.23 -7.60
C ARG A 138 1.70 -1.32 -8.84
N LYS A 139 1.82 -2.51 -9.41
CA LYS A 139 2.48 -2.69 -10.70
C LYS A 139 1.63 -2.04 -11.79
N ASN A 140 1.98 -0.82 -12.17
CA ASN A 140 1.28 -0.03 -13.18
C ASN A 140 1.88 -0.29 -14.57
N LYS A 141 1.05 -0.24 -15.62
CA LYS A 141 1.50 -0.33 -17.02
C LYS A 141 2.21 0.94 -17.52
N SER A 142 1.97 2.08 -16.88
CA SER A 142 2.56 3.36 -17.31
C SER A 142 4.01 3.57 -16.86
N ASP A 143 4.60 2.58 -16.16
CA ASP A 143 6.01 2.44 -15.75
C ASP A 143 6.71 3.63 -15.03
N GLN A 144 6.04 4.77 -14.87
CA GLN A 144 6.62 5.98 -14.29
C GLN A 144 5.74 6.58 -13.19
N TRP A 145 6.34 6.74 -12.02
CA TRP A 145 5.81 7.36 -10.82
C TRP A 145 6.41 8.76 -10.64
N HIS A 146 5.62 9.67 -10.08
CA HIS A 146 6.11 10.95 -9.61
C HIS A 146 6.39 10.89 -8.12
N PHE A 147 7.45 11.57 -7.70
CA PHE A 147 7.82 11.70 -6.31
C PHE A 147 8.03 13.16 -5.94
N HIS A 148 7.53 13.54 -4.77
CA HIS A 148 7.83 14.81 -4.11
C HIS A 148 7.81 14.60 -2.59
N PRO A 149 8.77 15.15 -1.82
CA PRO A 149 8.81 14.94 -0.37
C PRO A 149 7.52 15.27 0.38
N LEU A 150 6.80 16.31 -0.03
CA LEU A 150 5.51 16.66 0.56
C LEU A 150 4.33 15.77 0.11
N LEU A 151 4.35 15.28 -1.13
CA LEU A 151 3.19 14.61 -1.73
C LEU A 151 3.34 13.08 -1.72
N GLY A 152 4.51 12.57 -1.35
CA GLY A 152 4.88 11.18 -1.48
C GLY A 152 4.97 10.77 -2.95
N VAL A 153 4.52 9.55 -3.24
CA VAL A 153 4.57 8.94 -4.58
C VAL A 153 3.17 8.84 -5.16
N PHE A 154 3.01 9.28 -6.40
CA PHE A 154 1.72 9.25 -7.10
C PHE A 154 1.89 9.04 -8.61
N GLY A 155 0.84 8.51 -9.24
CA GLY A 155 0.81 8.29 -10.69
C GLY A 155 0.48 9.60 -11.42
N ALA A 156 0.99 9.76 -12.64
CA ALA A 156 0.53 10.84 -13.52
C ALA A 156 -0.98 10.71 -13.77
N LEU A 157 -1.69 11.84 -13.72
CA LEU A 157 -3.06 11.89 -14.22
C LEU A 157 -3.00 11.91 -15.75
N GLU A 158 -3.49 10.85 -16.39
CA GLU A 158 -3.86 10.87 -17.82
C GLU A 158 -5.15 11.68 -18.04
#